data_AF-A0A1Y4JT89-F1
#
_entry.id   AF-A0A1Y4JT89-F1
#
_cell.length_a   1.000
_cell.length_b   1.000
_cell.length_c   1.000
_cell.angle_alpha   90.00
_cell.angle_beta   90.00
_cell.angle_gamma   90.00
#
_symmetry.space_group_name_H-M   'P 1'
#
loop_
_entity.id
_entity.type
_entity.pdbx_description
1 polymer ?
#
loop_
_entity_poly.entity_id
_entity_poly.type
_entity_poly.pdbx_seq_one_letter_code
_entity_poly.pdbx_strand_id
1 'polypeptide(L)'
;MITDELSTGIIEAVKTKLPQKDNLANTLMDILYIGKEATYRRLRGEVPFTLAEAAILSRKLGISLDTIIGTSFRENAVFDMNIVDYQNPFETYFTILDRYVKLFHTIKGDTSSEMGTSSNIIPLTLSMKHDILSKFRLFKWMYQNESMRCKHFDELEIPQKLINVQREFTRMTSHIHSRDYIWDKMIFSNLVNDIQYFSDIHLLSEENKDNIKEETLLLIDELEELAGRGKSETGNDIRIYISNINFEATYSYLETTSMHLSMIRVYAINSITTQDNEMFGDFKEWIQSLKKFSTLISESGEMQRILFFKKQREIINAL
;
A
#
# COMPACT_ATOMS: atom_id res chain seq x y z
N MET A 1 23.97 10.93 25.73
CA MET A 1 23.37 11.45 24.48
C MET A 1 23.14 10.33 23.47
N ILE A 2 24.12 9.89 22.65
CA ILE A 2 23.90 8.81 21.66
C ILE A 2 23.48 7.47 22.32
N THR A 3 24.12 7.11 23.43
CA THR A 3 23.83 5.85 24.14
C THR A 3 22.45 5.82 24.80
N ASP A 4 21.94 6.97 25.23
CA ASP A 4 20.61 7.10 25.84
C ASP A 4 19.51 7.07 24.77
N GLU A 5 19.76 7.71 23.62
CA GLU A 5 18.88 7.67 22.45
C GLU A 5 18.74 6.24 21.91
N LEU A 6 19.84 5.49 21.78
CA LEU A 6 19.82 4.09 21.36
C LEU A 6 19.05 3.20 22.34
N SER A 7 19.28 3.37 23.64
CA SER A 7 18.59 2.58 24.67
C SER A 7 17.09 2.86 24.68
N THR A 8 16.71 4.13 24.52
CA THR A 8 15.31 4.55 24.38
C THR A 8 14.68 3.99 23.11
N GLY A 9 15.38 4.06 21.98
CA GLY A 9 14.92 3.53 20.69
C GLY A 9 14.70 2.02 20.71
N ILE A 10 15.59 1.24 21.35
CA ILE A 10 15.39 -0.20 21.57
C ILE A 10 14.14 -0.45 22.41
N ILE A 11 13.95 0.30 23.50
CA ILE A 11 12.80 0.13 24.40
C ILE A 11 11.48 0.40 23.68
N GLU A 12 11.39 1.50 22.93
CA GLU A 12 10.19 1.83 22.15
C GLU A 12 9.94 0.80 21.05
N ALA A 13 10.99 0.37 20.32
CA ALA A 13 10.85 -0.66 19.31
C ALA A 13 10.33 -1.99 19.89
N VAL A 14 10.82 -2.40 21.07
CA VAL A 14 10.29 -3.59 21.76
C VAL A 14 8.81 -3.38 22.12
N LYS A 15 8.43 -2.24 22.70
CA LYS A 15 7.03 -1.95 23.05
C LYS A 15 6.09 -2.05 21.85
N THR A 16 6.49 -1.57 20.67
CA THR A 16 5.64 -1.63 19.46
C THR A 16 5.39 -3.07 18.97
N LYS A 17 6.26 -4.02 19.33
CA LYS A 17 6.13 -5.43 18.95
C LYS A 17 5.39 -6.26 20.00
N LEU A 18 5.14 -5.72 21.19
CA LEU A 18 4.46 -6.45 22.26
C LEU A 18 2.94 -6.30 22.16
N PRO A 19 2.18 -7.39 22.37
CA PRO A 19 0.75 -7.32 22.66
C PRO A 19 0.47 -6.38 23.85
N GLN A 20 -0.65 -5.65 23.84
CA GLN A 20 -1.00 -4.69 24.91
C GLN A 20 -1.02 -5.29 26.34
N LYS A 21 -1.10 -6.62 26.46
CA LYS A 21 -1.16 -7.33 27.75
C LYS A 21 0.21 -7.79 28.27
N ASP A 22 1.26 -7.73 27.45
CA ASP A 22 2.56 -8.27 27.82
C ASP A 22 3.40 -7.25 28.58
N ASN A 23 4.02 -7.70 29.66
CA ASN A 23 4.89 -6.86 30.47
C ASN A 23 6.27 -6.75 29.80
N LEU A 24 6.67 -5.52 29.48
CA LEU A 24 7.96 -5.22 28.86
C LEU A 24 9.16 -5.78 29.65
N ALA A 25 9.17 -5.64 30.99
CA ALA A 25 10.26 -6.13 31.81
C ALA A 25 10.33 -7.66 31.81
N ASN A 26 9.18 -8.34 31.90
CA ASN A 26 9.16 -9.81 31.82
C ASN A 26 9.67 -10.30 30.47
N THR A 27 9.23 -9.65 29.39
CA THR A 27 9.67 -10.02 28.04
C THR A 27 11.19 -9.85 27.86
N LEU A 28 11.75 -8.74 28.37
CA LEU A 28 13.20 -8.52 28.32
C LEU A 28 13.97 -9.55 29.16
N MET A 29 13.46 -9.93 30.34
CA MET A 29 14.06 -10.99 31.16
C MET A 29 14.08 -12.33 30.40
N ASP A 30 12.97 -12.69 29.76
CA ASP A 30 12.82 -13.96 29.05
C ASP A 30 13.67 -14.03 27.78
N ILE A 31 13.77 -12.94 27.02
CA ILE A 31 14.52 -12.90 25.75
C ILE A 31 16.03 -12.81 26.00
N LEU A 32 16.45 -11.96 26.94
CA LEU A 32 17.87 -11.71 27.19
C LEU A 32 18.48 -12.65 28.23
N TYR A 33 17.65 -13.43 28.94
CA TYR A 33 18.06 -14.29 30.05
C TYR A 33 18.84 -13.52 31.13
N ILE A 34 18.40 -12.31 31.45
CA ILE A 34 19.00 -11.45 32.47
C ILE A 34 18.08 -11.33 33.70
N GLY A 35 18.67 -11.11 34.87
CA GLY A 35 17.93 -10.97 36.12
C GLY A 35 17.10 -9.67 36.19
N LYS A 36 16.08 -9.68 37.05
CA LYS A 36 15.13 -8.56 37.27
C LYS A 36 15.82 -7.21 37.41
N GLU A 37 16.79 -7.09 38.31
CA GLU A 37 17.52 -5.83 38.50
C GLU A 37 18.26 -5.38 37.24
N ALA A 38 18.91 -6.30 36.51
CA ALA A 38 19.60 -5.98 35.27
C ALA A 38 18.63 -5.44 34.19
N THR A 39 17.42 -6.00 34.12
CA THR A 39 16.36 -5.49 33.22
C THR A 39 15.89 -4.11 33.63
N TYR A 40 15.56 -3.88 34.89
CA TYR A 40 15.07 -2.57 35.34
C TYR A 40 16.13 -1.48 35.21
N ARG A 41 17.41 -1.78 35.39
CA ARG A 41 18.51 -0.83 35.13
C ARG A 41 18.58 -0.41 33.66
N ARG A 42 18.32 -1.31 32.71
CA ARG A 42 18.21 -0.98 31.27
C ARG A 42 16.99 -0.12 30.98
N LEU A 43 15.83 -0.48 31.54
CA LEU A 43 14.58 0.27 31.38
C LEU A 43 14.66 1.69 31.94
N ARG A 44 15.46 1.91 32.99
CA ARG A 44 15.72 3.25 33.56
C ARG A 44 16.84 4.01 32.85
N GLY A 45 17.52 3.42 31.86
CA GLY A 45 18.66 4.02 31.18
C GLY A 45 19.96 4.05 32.00
N GLU A 46 20.03 3.37 33.14
CA GLU A 46 21.24 3.31 33.98
C GLU A 46 22.34 2.43 33.38
N VAL A 47 21.94 1.45 32.57
CA VAL A 47 22.84 0.53 31.88
C VAL A 47 22.36 0.40 30.44
N PRO A 48 23.20 0.70 29.43
CA PRO A 48 22.80 0.55 28.04
C PRO A 48 22.71 -0.92 27.64
N PHE A 49 21.91 -1.19 26.62
CA PHE A 49 21.94 -2.50 25.96
C PHE A 49 23.29 -2.69 25.27
N THR A 50 23.90 -3.86 25.45
CA THR A 50 25.06 -4.23 24.64
C THR A 50 24.65 -4.54 23.20
N LEU A 51 25.58 -4.48 22.24
CA LEU A 51 25.29 -4.86 20.85
C LEU A 51 24.75 -6.30 20.75
N ALA A 52 25.26 -7.22 21.57
CA ALA A 52 24.77 -8.60 21.62
C ALA A 52 23.32 -8.67 22.09
N GLU A 53 22.94 -7.91 23.12
CA GLU A 53 21.56 -7.84 23.60
C GLU A 53 20.63 -7.20 22.56
N ALA A 54 21.07 -6.11 21.92
CA ALA A 54 20.34 -5.47 20.84
C ALA A 54 20.12 -6.43 19.66
N ALA A 55 21.15 -7.20 19.28
CA ALA A 55 21.05 -8.21 18.22
C ALA A 55 20.09 -9.36 18.58
N ILE A 56 20.08 -9.81 19.83
CA ILE A 56 19.14 -10.83 20.32
C ILE A 56 17.70 -10.31 20.22
N LEU A 57 17.44 -9.08 20.70
CA LEU A 57 16.12 -8.44 20.61
C LEU A 57 15.70 -8.25 19.16
N SER A 58 16.59 -7.74 18.31
CA SER A 58 16.38 -7.57 16.87
C SER A 58 15.91 -8.86 16.21
N ARG A 59 16.69 -9.94 16.37
CA ARG A 59 16.39 -11.24 15.77
C ARG A 59 15.11 -11.87 16.33
N LYS A 60 14.82 -11.69 17.61
CA LYS A 60 13.67 -12.34 18.27
C LYS A 60 12.35 -11.62 17.98
N LEU A 61 12.38 -10.30 17.86
CA LEU A 61 11.17 -9.46 17.74
C LEU A 61 11.00 -8.84 16.34
N GLY A 62 11.94 -9.08 15.43
CA GLY A 62 11.92 -8.48 14.09
C GLY A 62 12.07 -6.96 14.15
N ILE A 63 12.97 -6.48 15.00
CA ILE A 63 13.26 -5.05 15.16
C ILE A 63 14.48 -4.70 14.29
N SER A 64 14.35 -3.69 13.43
CA SER A 64 15.47 -3.16 12.66
C SER A 64 16.36 -2.29 13.54
N LEU A 65 17.63 -2.67 13.68
CA LEU A 65 18.61 -1.85 14.41
C LEU A 65 18.98 -0.60 13.60
N ASP A 66 19.00 -0.67 12.28
CA ASP A 66 19.27 0.49 11.40
C ASP A 66 18.24 1.61 11.63
N THR A 67 16.97 1.25 11.81
CA THR A 67 15.90 2.19 12.15
C THR A 67 16.09 2.83 13.53
N ILE A 68 16.57 2.06 14.52
CA ILE A 68 16.82 2.55 15.89
C ILE A 68 18.00 3.51 15.94
N ILE A 69 19.07 3.20 15.19
CA ILE A 69 20.28 4.03 15.14
C ILE A 69 20.00 5.33 14.37
N GLY A 70 18.90 5.39 13.61
CA GLY A 70 18.49 6.56 12.85
C GLY A 70 19.41 6.82 11.67
N THR A 71 19.99 5.76 11.09
CA THR A 71 20.88 5.89 9.94
C THR A 71 20.08 6.13 8.68
N SER A 72 19.71 7.39 8.45
CA SER A 72 19.68 7.95 7.10
C SER A 72 21.07 8.51 6.84
N PHE A 73 21.93 7.69 6.24
CA PHE A 73 23.11 8.24 5.60
C PHE A 73 22.62 8.92 4.32
N ARG A 74 23.18 10.07 3.94
CA ARG A 74 22.83 10.77 2.67
C ARG A 74 22.90 9.90 1.40
N GLU A 75 23.45 8.70 1.50
CA GLU A 75 23.59 7.73 0.40
C GLU A 75 22.78 6.44 0.62
N ASN A 76 22.13 6.24 1.77
CA ASN A 76 21.41 4.99 2.11
C ASN A 76 20.08 5.26 2.81
N ALA A 77 19.01 4.67 2.27
CA ALA A 77 17.69 4.66 2.89
C ALA A 77 17.22 3.24 3.20
N VAL A 78 16.57 3.08 4.36
CA VAL A 78 15.97 1.79 4.77
C VAL A 78 14.56 1.71 4.22
N PHE A 79 14.24 0.56 3.64
CA PHE A 79 12.92 0.25 3.13
C PHE A 79 12.36 -1.00 3.82
N ASP A 80 11.09 -0.90 4.21
CA ASP A 80 10.31 -2.00 4.76
C ASP A 80 9.41 -2.62 3.69
N MET A 81 9.25 -3.94 3.76
CA MET A 81 8.33 -4.67 2.91
C MET A 81 7.62 -5.75 3.73
N ASN A 82 6.32 -5.99 3.47
CA ASN A 82 5.68 -7.14 4.08
C ASN A 82 6.24 -8.42 3.45
N ILE A 83 6.77 -9.32 4.28
CA ILE A 83 7.08 -10.68 3.86
C ILE A 83 5.75 -11.41 3.66
N VAL A 84 5.57 -12.01 2.50
CA VAL A 84 4.35 -12.76 2.18
C VAL A 84 4.47 -14.18 2.70
N ASP A 85 3.53 -14.59 3.54
CA ASP A 85 3.33 -15.99 3.86
C ASP A 85 2.37 -16.62 2.83
N TYR A 86 2.96 -17.33 1.88
CA TYR A 86 2.23 -18.05 0.83
C TYR A 86 1.42 -19.24 1.34
N GLN A 87 1.65 -19.73 2.57
CA GLN A 87 0.82 -20.78 3.16
C GLN A 87 -0.52 -20.24 3.68
N ASN A 88 -0.60 -18.94 3.96
CA ASN A 88 -1.81 -18.27 4.40
C ASN A 88 -2.03 -16.95 3.62
N PRO A 89 -2.38 -17.05 2.32
CA PRO A 89 -2.53 -15.88 1.45
C PRO A 89 -3.61 -14.91 1.92
N PHE A 90 -4.73 -15.41 2.46
CA PHE A 90 -5.80 -14.55 2.97
C PHE A 90 -5.39 -13.75 4.20
N GLU A 91 -4.74 -14.37 5.20
CA GLU A 91 -4.27 -13.62 6.38
C GLU A 91 -3.12 -12.69 6.05
N THR A 92 -2.25 -13.06 5.10
CA THR A 92 -1.23 -12.13 4.58
C THR A 92 -1.88 -10.91 3.94
N TYR A 93 -2.81 -11.12 3.01
CA TYR A 93 -3.51 -10.03 2.32
C TYR A 93 -4.30 -9.16 3.31
N PHE A 94 -4.95 -9.78 4.30
CA PHE A 94 -5.63 -9.08 5.39
C PHE A 94 -4.67 -8.21 6.19
N THR A 95 -3.52 -8.75 6.59
CA THR A 95 -2.54 -8.03 7.42
C THR A 95 -1.95 -6.82 6.70
N ILE A 96 -1.70 -6.94 5.39
CA ILE A 96 -1.24 -5.82 4.56
C ILE A 96 -2.30 -4.71 4.54
N LEU A 97 -3.56 -5.06 4.28
CA LEU A 97 -4.66 -4.10 4.25
C LEU A 97 -4.93 -3.47 5.63
N ASP A 98 -4.97 -4.28 6.68
CA ASP A 98 -5.19 -3.84 8.06
C ASP A 98 -4.10 -2.86 8.51
N ARG A 99 -2.85 -3.07 8.09
CA ARG A 99 -1.75 -2.11 8.32
C ARG A 99 -2.01 -0.77 7.66
N TYR A 100 -2.46 -0.74 6.40
CA TYR A 100 -2.83 0.50 5.72
C TYR A 100 -4.06 1.17 6.33
N VAL A 101 -5.05 0.39 6.72
CA VAL A 101 -6.24 0.91 7.42
C VAL A 101 -5.83 1.59 8.72
N LYS A 102 -4.98 0.95 9.54
CA LYS A 102 -4.46 1.53 10.78
C LYS A 102 -3.68 2.81 10.52
N LEU A 103 -2.83 2.83 9.49
CA LEU A 103 -2.11 4.02 9.05
C LEU A 103 -3.10 5.14 8.69
N PHE A 104 -4.10 4.87 7.86
CA PHE A 104 -5.05 5.90 7.46
C PHE A 104 -5.95 6.36 8.60
N HIS A 105 -6.13 5.56 9.66
CA HIS A 105 -6.83 6.02 10.86
C HIS A 105 -6.06 7.12 11.59
N THR A 106 -4.72 7.09 11.58
CA THR A 106 -3.93 8.12 12.27
C THR A 106 -3.94 9.47 11.56
N ILE A 107 -4.35 9.51 10.29
CA ILE A 107 -4.37 10.74 9.47
C ILE A 107 -5.78 11.33 9.34
N LYS A 108 -6.79 10.69 9.92
CA LYS A 108 -8.18 11.12 9.80
C LYS A 108 -8.35 12.51 10.43
N GLY A 109 -8.82 13.46 9.64
CA GLY A 109 -9.01 14.85 10.06
C GLY A 109 -7.79 15.75 9.86
N ASP A 110 -6.68 15.21 9.34
CA ASP A 110 -5.55 16.03 8.92
C ASP A 110 -5.84 16.72 7.59
N THR A 111 -6.12 18.03 7.66
CA THR A 111 -6.40 18.86 6.48
C THR A 111 -5.16 19.18 5.65
N SER A 112 -3.96 18.88 6.14
CA SER A 112 -2.72 18.97 5.35
C SER A 112 -2.42 17.70 4.56
N SER A 113 -3.21 16.63 4.76
CA SER A 113 -2.91 15.33 4.16
C SER A 113 -2.95 15.36 2.62
N GLU A 114 -1.81 15.02 2.01
CA GLU A 114 -1.62 14.98 0.57
C GLU A 114 -1.09 13.60 0.15
N MET A 115 -1.64 13.04 -0.92
CA MET A 115 -1.14 11.81 -1.52
C MET A 115 -0.94 11.99 -3.02
N GLY A 116 0.28 11.74 -3.49
CA GLY A 116 0.58 11.66 -4.92
C GLY A 116 0.80 10.21 -5.34
N THR A 117 0.32 9.83 -6.52
CA THR A 117 0.49 8.47 -7.05
C THR A 117 0.62 8.47 -8.57
N SER A 118 1.74 7.95 -9.09
CA SER A 118 1.84 7.54 -10.49
C SER A 118 1.51 6.06 -10.62
N SER A 119 0.71 5.68 -11.62
CA SER A 119 0.18 4.32 -11.74
C SER A 119 0.08 3.83 -13.17
N ASN A 120 0.75 2.71 -13.45
CA ASN A 120 0.73 1.99 -14.73
C ASN A 120 -0.32 0.87 -14.76
N ILE A 121 -1.08 0.76 -13.67
CA ILE A 121 -2.21 -0.14 -13.47
C ILE A 121 -3.27 0.60 -12.67
N ILE A 122 -4.52 0.17 -12.74
CA ILE A 122 -5.61 0.86 -12.04
C ILE A 122 -5.32 0.87 -10.52
N PRO A 123 -5.34 2.06 -9.86
CA PRO A 123 -5.08 2.16 -8.43
C PRO A 123 -6.07 1.31 -7.61
N LEU A 124 -5.54 0.53 -6.67
CA LEU A 124 -6.37 -0.33 -5.83
C LEU A 124 -7.33 0.48 -4.95
N THR A 125 -6.95 1.69 -4.55
CA THR A 125 -7.81 2.63 -3.82
C THR A 125 -9.06 3.04 -4.60
N LEU A 126 -9.06 2.89 -5.93
CA LEU A 126 -10.18 3.24 -6.80
C LEU A 126 -10.97 2.01 -7.28
N SER A 127 -10.32 0.85 -7.41
CA SER A 127 -10.98 -0.36 -7.93
C SER A 127 -11.46 -1.34 -6.84
N MET A 128 -11.03 -1.21 -5.58
CA MET A 128 -11.25 -2.24 -4.56
C MET A 128 -12.69 -2.33 -4.04
N LYS A 129 -13.55 -1.35 -4.35
CA LYS A 129 -14.98 -1.40 -4.04
C LYS A 129 -15.78 -2.34 -4.96
N HIS A 130 -15.18 -2.79 -6.05
CA HIS A 130 -15.75 -3.69 -7.04
C HIS A 130 -15.39 -5.13 -6.66
N ASP A 131 -16.39 -5.93 -6.32
CA ASP A 131 -16.21 -7.21 -5.65
C ASP A 131 -15.62 -8.26 -6.61
N ILE A 132 -16.09 -8.34 -7.86
CA ILE A 132 -15.59 -9.35 -8.82
C ILE A 132 -14.17 -9.01 -9.30
N LEU A 133 -13.87 -7.72 -9.49
CA LEU A 133 -12.54 -7.21 -9.84
C LEU A 133 -11.54 -7.42 -8.71
N SER A 134 -11.95 -7.17 -7.46
CA SER A 134 -11.13 -7.41 -6.28
C SER A 134 -10.85 -8.91 -6.10
N LYS A 135 -11.87 -9.74 -6.30
CA LYS A 135 -11.74 -11.21 -6.32
C LYS A 135 -10.77 -11.66 -7.42
N PHE A 136 -10.88 -11.14 -8.64
CA PHE A 136 -9.99 -11.49 -9.76
C PHE A 136 -8.53 -11.15 -9.48
N ARG A 137 -8.26 -9.95 -8.94
CA ARG A 137 -6.88 -9.56 -8.57
C ARG A 137 -6.29 -10.47 -7.49
N LEU A 138 -7.10 -10.87 -6.51
CA LEU A 138 -6.65 -11.80 -5.48
C LEU A 138 -6.42 -13.20 -6.06
N PHE A 139 -7.34 -13.69 -6.89
CA PHE A 139 -7.21 -14.97 -7.60
C PHE A 139 -5.92 -15.04 -8.41
N LYS A 140 -5.64 -14.02 -9.24
CA LYS A 140 -4.40 -13.91 -10.00
C LYS A 140 -3.18 -13.97 -9.09
N TRP A 141 -3.17 -13.18 -8.01
CA TRP A 141 -2.04 -13.15 -7.08
C TRP A 141 -1.81 -14.50 -6.42
N MET A 142 -2.87 -15.19 -6.01
CA MET A 142 -2.76 -16.51 -5.39
C MET A 142 -2.27 -17.57 -6.40
N TYR A 143 -2.78 -17.53 -7.63
CA TYR A 143 -2.35 -18.42 -8.71
C TYR A 143 -0.85 -18.25 -9.02
N GLN A 144 -0.36 -17.01 -9.13
CA GLN A 144 1.04 -16.72 -9.44
C GLN A 144 2.05 -17.20 -8.40
N ASN A 145 1.61 -17.42 -7.16
CA ASN A 145 2.50 -17.80 -6.07
C ASN A 145 2.35 -19.28 -5.66
N GLU A 146 1.66 -20.09 -6.49
CA GLU A 146 1.39 -21.51 -6.23
C GLU A 146 0.77 -21.77 -4.84
N SER A 147 0.19 -20.74 -4.23
CA SER A 147 -0.30 -20.74 -2.84
C SER A 147 -1.71 -21.32 -2.72
N MET A 148 -2.32 -21.70 -3.85
CA MET A 148 -3.69 -22.18 -3.90
C MET A 148 -3.82 -23.61 -4.41
N ARG A 149 -4.73 -24.34 -3.76
CA ARG A 149 -5.34 -25.58 -4.29
C ARG A 149 -6.48 -25.31 -5.27
N CYS A 150 -7.06 -24.10 -5.21
CA CYS A 150 -8.15 -23.65 -6.07
C CYS A 150 -7.62 -23.47 -7.49
N LYS A 151 -8.26 -24.15 -8.42
CA LYS A 151 -7.87 -24.11 -9.84
C LYS A 151 -8.76 -23.15 -10.61
N HIS A 152 -10.02 -23.02 -10.24
CA HIS A 152 -10.99 -22.20 -10.97
C HIS A 152 -11.46 -21.00 -10.16
N PHE A 153 -11.73 -19.89 -10.85
CA PHE A 153 -12.18 -18.64 -10.26
C PHE A 153 -13.45 -18.78 -9.38
N ASP A 154 -14.37 -19.68 -9.76
CA ASP A 154 -15.61 -19.94 -9.02
C ASP A 154 -15.39 -20.55 -7.64
N GLU A 155 -14.32 -21.33 -7.48
CA GLU A 155 -13.97 -21.98 -6.21
C GLU A 155 -13.38 -21.00 -5.19
N LEU A 156 -12.98 -19.79 -5.62
CA LEU A 156 -12.43 -18.79 -4.73
C LEU A 156 -13.56 -18.08 -3.96
N GLU A 157 -13.75 -18.50 -2.72
CA GLU A 157 -14.59 -17.81 -1.75
C GLU A 157 -13.75 -16.82 -0.94
N ILE A 158 -14.15 -15.54 -0.96
CA ILE A 158 -13.45 -14.48 -0.22
C ILE A 158 -13.99 -14.43 1.21
N PRO A 159 -13.15 -14.59 2.25
CA PRO A 159 -13.60 -14.48 3.63
C PRO A 159 -14.22 -13.10 3.93
N GLN A 160 -15.34 -13.07 4.66
CA GLN A 160 -16.04 -11.82 4.99
C GLN A 160 -15.13 -10.79 5.71
N LYS A 161 -14.21 -11.26 6.54
CA LYS A 161 -13.20 -10.42 7.21
C LYS A 161 -12.35 -9.64 6.19
N LEU A 162 -12.04 -10.25 5.04
CA LEU A 162 -11.27 -9.63 3.97
C LEU A 162 -12.08 -8.55 3.24
N ILE A 163 -13.34 -8.88 2.90
CA ILE A 163 -14.28 -7.93 2.29
C ILE A 163 -14.43 -6.69 3.18
N ASN A 164 -14.56 -6.90 4.49
CA ASN A 164 -14.71 -5.80 5.45
C ASN A 164 -13.47 -4.90 5.49
N VAL A 165 -12.26 -5.45 5.50
CA VAL A 165 -11.04 -4.63 5.52
C VAL A 165 -10.78 -3.93 4.19
N GLN A 166 -11.17 -4.52 3.05
CA GLN A 166 -11.10 -3.89 1.73
C GLN A 166 -12.01 -2.65 1.63
N ARG A 167 -13.24 -2.77 2.14
CA ARG A 167 -14.19 -1.64 2.23
C ARG A 167 -13.66 -0.55 3.16
N GLU A 168 -13.12 -0.94 4.31
CA GLU A 168 -12.53 0.01 5.26
C GLU A 168 -11.33 0.73 4.65
N PHE A 169 -10.43 0.01 3.97
CA PHE A 169 -9.29 0.59 3.25
C PHE A 169 -9.75 1.64 2.23
N THR A 170 -10.74 1.31 1.40
CA THR A 170 -11.29 2.22 0.39
C THR A 170 -11.91 3.45 1.06
N ARG A 171 -12.73 3.26 2.10
CA ARG A 171 -13.35 4.34 2.86
C ARG A 171 -12.30 5.28 3.46
N MET A 172 -11.25 4.72 4.08
CA MET A 172 -10.25 5.52 4.76
C MET A 172 -9.41 6.36 3.80
N THR A 173 -9.19 5.90 2.57
CA THR A 173 -8.48 6.71 1.55
C THR A 173 -9.27 7.95 1.13
N SER A 174 -10.59 7.98 1.32
CA SER A 174 -11.43 9.16 1.04
C SER A 174 -11.15 10.33 1.97
N HIS A 175 -10.59 10.07 3.17
CA HIS A 175 -10.28 11.09 4.17
C HIS A 175 -9.00 11.88 3.87
N ILE A 176 -8.19 11.45 2.90
CA ILE A 176 -7.03 12.21 2.44
C ILE A 176 -7.52 13.49 1.76
N HIS A 177 -7.02 14.64 2.22
CA HIS A 177 -7.54 15.94 1.83
C HIS A 177 -7.27 16.30 0.37
N SER A 178 -6.10 15.89 -0.14
CA SER A 178 -5.64 16.24 -1.48
C SER A 178 -5.00 15.02 -2.16
N ARG A 179 -5.47 14.65 -3.35
CA ARG A 179 -4.96 13.47 -4.08
C ARG A 179 -4.59 13.79 -5.51
N ASP A 180 -3.36 13.45 -5.89
CA ASP A 180 -2.85 13.51 -7.26
C ASP A 180 -2.71 12.09 -7.82
N TYR A 181 -3.38 11.83 -8.94
CA TYR A 181 -3.22 10.61 -9.72
C TYR A 181 -2.59 10.92 -11.07
N ILE A 182 -1.48 10.26 -11.38
CA ILE A 182 -0.83 10.31 -12.70
C ILE A 182 -0.99 8.92 -13.33
N TRP A 183 -1.84 8.81 -14.33
CA TRP A 183 -2.15 7.54 -14.98
C TRP A 183 -1.35 7.35 -16.26
N ASP A 184 -0.86 6.13 -16.45
CA ASP A 184 -0.39 5.69 -17.75
C ASP A 184 -1.54 5.66 -18.77
N LYS A 185 -1.24 5.99 -20.03
CA LYS A 185 -2.24 6.03 -21.11
C LYS A 185 -2.87 4.67 -21.47
N MET A 186 -2.27 3.57 -21.01
CA MET A 186 -2.67 2.17 -21.25
C MET A 186 -3.04 1.44 -19.95
N ILE A 187 -3.43 2.16 -18.89
CA ILE A 187 -3.63 1.66 -17.52
C ILE A 187 -4.56 0.43 -17.37
N PHE A 188 -5.50 0.23 -18.31
CA PHE A 188 -6.40 -0.94 -18.34
C PHE A 188 -5.86 -2.15 -19.11
N SER A 189 -4.85 -1.97 -19.95
CA SER A 189 -4.40 -3.00 -20.91
C SER A 189 -3.88 -4.25 -20.22
N ASN A 190 -3.14 -4.08 -19.12
CA ASN A 190 -2.63 -5.21 -18.34
C ASN A 190 -3.77 -6.02 -17.71
N LEU A 191 -4.83 -5.36 -17.24
CA LEU A 191 -6.00 -6.05 -16.69
C LEU A 191 -6.71 -6.87 -17.77
N VAL A 192 -6.94 -6.30 -18.95
CA VAL A 192 -7.60 -7.02 -20.07
C VAL A 192 -6.77 -8.22 -20.51
N ASN A 193 -5.45 -8.05 -20.67
CA ASN A 193 -4.54 -9.15 -21.02
C ASN A 193 -4.57 -10.25 -19.96
N ASP A 194 -4.59 -9.88 -18.67
CA ASP A 194 -4.70 -10.84 -17.58
C ASP A 194 -6.01 -11.64 -17.67
N ILE A 195 -7.16 -10.95 -17.80
CA ILE A 195 -8.46 -11.62 -17.86
C ILE A 195 -8.53 -12.57 -19.05
N GLN A 196 -8.08 -12.12 -20.23
CA GLN A 196 -8.04 -12.95 -21.43
C GLN A 196 -7.19 -14.19 -21.22
N TYR A 197 -5.98 -14.05 -20.66
CA TYR A 197 -5.11 -15.18 -20.36
C TYR A 197 -5.79 -16.21 -19.47
N PHE A 198 -6.40 -15.78 -18.35
CA PHE A 198 -7.08 -16.69 -17.42
C PHE A 198 -8.32 -17.37 -18.04
N SER A 199 -8.99 -16.73 -19.00
CA SER A 199 -10.05 -17.34 -19.79
C SER A 199 -9.51 -18.40 -20.76
N ASP A 200 -8.43 -18.08 -21.48
CA ASP A 200 -7.81 -18.97 -22.48
C ASP A 200 -7.29 -20.26 -21.86
N ILE A 201 -6.82 -20.22 -20.62
CA ILE A 201 -6.38 -21.42 -19.87
C ILE A 201 -7.51 -22.08 -19.07
N HIS A 202 -8.78 -21.68 -19.31
CA HIS A 202 -9.99 -22.24 -18.71
C HIS A 202 -10.07 -22.15 -17.17
N LEU A 203 -9.35 -21.21 -16.56
CA LEU A 203 -9.47 -20.94 -15.12
C LEU A 203 -10.56 -19.90 -14.82
N LEU A 204 -10.99 -19.16 -15.83
CA LEU A 204 -12.10 -18.22 -15.81
C LEU A 204 -13.14 -18.67 -16.85
N SER A 205 -14.39 -18.86 -16.44
CA SER A 205 -15.50 -19.15 -17.37
C SER A 205 -15.86 -17.90 -18.19
N GLU A 206 -16.47 -18.08 -19.37
CA GLU A 206 -17.00 -16.95 -20.15
C GLU A 206 -18.01 -16.09 -19.38
N GLU A 207 -18.89 -16.69 -18.56
CA GLU A 207 -19.83 -15.92 -17.72
C GLU A 207 -19.09 -14.98 -16.73
N ASN A 208 -18.12 -15.51 -15.99
CA ASN A 208 -17.29 -14.68 -15.11
C ASN A 208 -16.44 -13.65 -15.87
N LYS A 209 -15.97 -13.99 -17.07
CA LYS A 209 -15.25 -13.03 -17.94
C LYS A 209 -16.17 -11.86 -18.30
N ASP A 210 -17.41 -12.13 -18.70
CA ASP A 210 -18.42 -11.12 -19.00
C ASP A 210 -18.76 -10.29 -17.75
N ASN A 211 -18.97 -10.92 -16.60
CA ASN A 211 -19.23 -10.21 -15.33
C ASN A 211 -18.06 -9.28 -14.93
N ILE A 212 -16.81 -9.74 -15.09
CA ILE A 212 -15.62 -8.89 -14.84
C ILE A 212 -15.56 -7.74 -15.84
N LYS A 213 -15.88 -7.99 -17.12
CA LYS A 213 -15.93 -6.95 -18.16
C LYS A 213 -16.96 -5.88 -17.81
N GLU A 214 -18.16 -6.27 -17.44
CA GLU A 214 -19.24 -5.37 -17.04
C GLU A 214 -18.84 -4.53 -15.81
N GLU A 215 -18.27 -5.15 -14.76
CA GLU A 215 -17.82 -4.40 -13.60
C GLU A 215 -16.63 -3.46 -13.92
N THR A 216 -15.78 -3.83 -14.88
CA THR A 216 -14.69 -2.96 -15.38
C THR A 216 -15.25 -1.75 -16.14
N LEU A 217 -16.33 -1.94 -16.92
CA LEU A 217 -17.03 -0.85 -17.59
C LEU A 217 -17.73 0.06 -16.57
N LEU A 218 -18.33 -0.48 -15.51
CA LEU A 218 -18.87 0.35 -14.43
C LEU A 218 -17.78 1.18 -13.74
N LEU A 219 -16.63 0.57 -13.43
CA LEU A 219 -15.48 1.28 -12.87
C LEU A 219 -15.00 2.41 -13.80
N ILE A 220 -15.00 2.21 -15.11
CA ILE A 220 -14.56 3.26 -16.04
C ILE A 220 -15.48 4.48 -16.03
N ASP A 221 -16.78 4.25 -15.91
CA ASP A 221 -17.80 5.30 -15.88
C ASP A 221 -17.66 6.13 -14.60
N GLU A 222 -17.46 5.45 -13.47
CA GLU A 222 -17.23 6.11 -12.17
C GLU A 222 -15.91 6.88 -12.13
N LEU A 223 -14.84 6.36 -12.75
CA LEU A 223 -13.56 7.08 -12.87
C LEU A 223 -13.68 8.32 -13.76
N GLU A 224 -14.48 8.25 -14.82
CA GLU A 224 -14.76 9.40 -15.67
C GLU A 224 -15.58 10.46 -14.94
N GLU A 225 -16.59 10.06 -14.17
CA GLU A 225 -17.34 10.96 -13.29
C GLU A 225 -16.43 11.60 -12.23
N LEU A 226 -15.57 10.80 -11.59
CA LEU A 226 -14.59 11.26 -10.62
C LEU A 226 -13.66 12.32 -11.22
N ALA A 227 -13.15 12.08 -12.43
CA ALA A 227 -12.33 13.03 -13.17
C ALA A 227 -13.14 14.29 -13.51
N GLY A 228 -14.35 14.15 -14.05
CA GLY A 228 -15.21 15.30 -14.36
C GLY A 228 -15.46 16.20 -13.15
N ARG A 229 -15.73 15.61 -11.99
CA ARG A 229 -16.00 16.32 -10.74
C ARG A 229 -14.73 16.89 -10.08
N GLY A 230 -13.60 16.21 -10.15
CA GLY A 230 -12.34 16.62 -9.49
C GLY A 230 -12.38 16.66 -7.96
N LYS A 231 -13.42 16.07 -7.37
CA LYS A 231 -13.63 16.00 -5.93
C LYS A 231 -14.05 14.61 -5.54
N SER A 232 -13.72 14.22 -4.32
CA SER A 232 -14.26 13.00 -3.71
C SER A 232 -15.70 13.19 -3.22
N GLU A 233 -16.34 12.10 -2.79
CA GLU A 233 -17.65 12.13 -2.14
C GLU A 233 -17.68 12.99 -0.86
N THR A 234 -16.54 13.12 -0.17
CA THR A 234 -16.40 13.96 1.03
C THR A 234 -16.00 15.40 0.71
N GLY A 235 -15.89 15.77 -0.57
CA GLY A 235 -15.50 17.12 -1.01
C GLY A 235 -14.00 17.41 -1.06
N ASN A 236 -13.15 16.44 -0.70
CA ASN A 236 -11.69 16.53 -0.80
C ASN A 236 -11.22 16.57 -2.27
N ASP A 237 -10.07 17.20 -2.52
CA ASP A 237 -9.54 17.47 -3.87
C ASP A 237 -9.00 16.21 -4.54
N ILE A 238 -9.31 16.04 -5.82
CA ILE A 238 -8.81 14.97 -6.67
C ILE A 238 -8.34 15.57 -8.00
N ARG A 239 -7.05 15.45 -8.28
CA ARG A 239 -6.46 15.86 -9.56
C ARG A 239 -5.98 14.63 -10.31
N ILE A 240 -6.50 14.44 -11.52
CA ILE A 240 -6.18 13.29 -12.36
C ILE A 240 -5.45 13.78 -13.61
N TYR A 241 -4.26 13.24 -13.82
CA TYR A 241 -3.37 13.55 -14.93
C TYR A 241 -3.18 12.31 -15.80
N ILE A 242 -3.15 12.48 -17.11
CA ILE A 242 -2.75 11.43 -18.06
C ILE A 242 -1.32 11.70 -18.50
N SER A 243 -0.42 10.74 -18.27
CA SER A 243 0.98 10.91 -18.62
C SER A 243 1.24 10.69 -20.11
N ASN A 244 2.06 11.57 -20.69
CA ASN A 244 2.55 11.40 -22.06
C ASN A 244 3.81 10.53 -22.12
N ILE A 245 4.42 10.24 -20.97
CA ILE A 245 5.59 9.37 -20.84
C ILE A 245 5.22 8.15 -19.99
N ASN A 246 5.82 7.02 -20.33
CA ASN A 246 5.63 5.79 -19.56
C ASN A 246 6.57 5.82 -18.34
N PHE A 247 6.23 5.03 -17.33
CA PHE A 247 7.05 4.81 -16.14
C PHE A 247 6.94 3.35 -15.69
N GLU A 248 7.97 2.88 -14.99
CA GLU A 248 8.25 1.46 -14.81
C GLU A 248 7.35 0.80 -13.75
N ALA A 249 6.95 1.56 -12.73
CA ALA A 249 6.21 1.05 -11.59
C ALA A 249 5.18 2.06 -11.05
N THR A 250 4.32 1.60 -10.14
CA THR A 250 3.49 2.50 -9.34
C THR A 250 4.33 3.07 -8.20
N TYR A 251 4.48 4.40 -8.19
CA TYR A 251 5.13 5.16 -7.12
C TYR A 251 4.08 6.00 -6.40
N SER A 252 4.15 6.07 -5.09
CA SER A 252 3.26 6.91 -4.28
C SER A 252 4.01 7.58 -3.14
N TYR A 253 3.53 8.74 -2.73
CA TYR A 253 3.87 9.34 -1.45
C TYR A 253 2.60 9.68 -0.67
N LEU A 254 2.72 9.72 0.66
CA LEU A 254 1.73 10.29 1.57
C LEU A 254 2.46 11.27 2.49
N GLU A 255 1.94 12.49 2.53
CA GLU A 255 2.41 13.58 3.39
C GLU A 255 1.31 13.95 4.36
N THR A 256 1.66 14.08 5.63
CA THR A 256 0.77 14.55 6.69
C THR A 256 1.55 15.44 7.64
N THR A 257 0.85 16.04 8.61
CA THR A 257 1.48 16.87 9.65
C THR A 257 2.56 16.10 10.44
N SER A 258 2.41 14.78 10.57
CA SER A 258 3.23 13.95 11.46
C SER A 258 4.06 12.88 10.75
N MET A 259 3.90 12.71 9.43
CA MET A 259 4.49 11.59 8.72
C MET A 259 4.73 11.89 7.24
N HIS A 260 5.89 11.43 6.77
CA HIS A 260 6.20 11.25 5.36
C HIS A 260 6.32 9.76 5.06
N LEU A 261 5.70 9.31 3.99
CA LEU A 261 5.73 7.91 3.58
C LEU A 261 5.88 7.82 2.06
N SER A 262 6.92 7.14 1.59
CA SER A 262 7.14 6.78 0.19
C SER A 262 6.85 5.31 -0.03
N MET A 263 6.26 4.97 -1.18
CA MET A 263 5.82 3.62 -1.50
C MET A 263 6.10 3.27 -2.97
N ILE A 264 6.71 2.10 -3.20
CA ILE A 264 6.83 1.47 -4.53
C ILE A 264 6.00 0.19 -4.51
N ARG A 265 5.01 0.08 -5.38
CA ARG A 265 4.26 -1.18 -5.52
C ARG A 265 5.19 -2.28 -6.05
N VAL A 266 5.12 -3.47 -5.47
CA VAL A 266 5.86 -4.64 -5.98
C VAL A 266 4.91 -5.64 -6.64
N TYR A 267 3.92 -6.15 -5.90
CA TYR A 267 2.92 -7.09 -6.42
C TYR A 267 1.62 -6.98 -5.63
N ALA A 268 0.49 -7.26 -6.30
CA ALA A 268 -0.84 -7.16 -5.70
C ALA A 268 -1.03 -5.89 -4.85
N ILE A 269 -1.42 -6.02 -3.57
CA ILE A 269 -1.57 -4.90 -2.63
C ILE A 269 -0.25 -4.55 -1.89
N ASN A 270 0.80 -5.34 -2.06
CA ASN A 270 2.05 -5.15 -1.33
C ASN A 270 2.93 -4.08 -1.98
N SER A 271 3.62 -3.31 -1.14
CA SER A 271 4.59 -2.31 -1.56
C SER A 271 5.78 -2.32 -0.61
N ILE A 272 6.91 -1.89 -1.17
CA ILE A 272 8.08 -1.49 -0.42
C ILE A 272 7.84 -0.05 0.03
N THR A 273 8.08 0.24 1.31
CA THR A 273 7.74 1.52 1.94
C THR A 273 8.90 2.08 2.74
N THR A 274 9.05 3.39 2.80
CA THR A 274 10.02 4.07 3.68
C THR A 274 9.43 5.35 4.24
N GLN A 275 9.85 5.70 5.46
CA GLN A 275 9.55 6.99 6.08
C GLN A 275 10.76 7.94 6.09
N ASP A 276 11.79 7.61 5.30
CA ASP A 276 12.94 8.47 5.13
C ASP A 276 12.57 9.79 4.42
N ASN A 277 12.98 10.91 5.00
CA ASN A 277 12.60 12.25 4.52
C ASN A 277 13.30 12.65 3.22
N GLU A 278 14.51 12.18 2.98
CA GLU A 278 15.26 12.47 1.75
C GLU A 278 14.61 11.71 0.58
N MET A 279 14.35 10.41 0.77
CA MET A 279 13.60 9.60 -0.20
C MET A 279 12.18 10.14 -0.44
N PHE A 280 11.53 10.67 0.59
CA PHE A 280 10.24 11.34 0.41
C PHE A 280 10.35 12.56 -0.50
N GLY A 281 11.36 13.41 -0.30
CA GLY A 281 11.66 14.53 -1.18
C GLY A 281 11.83 14.08 -2.63
N ASP A 282 12.65 13.06 -2.88
CA ASP A 282 12.90 12.52 -4.21
C ASP A 282 11.63 11.98 -4.87
N PHE A 283 10.80 11.23 -4.14
CA PHE A 283 9.53 10.70 -4.65
C PHE A 283 8.56 11.81 -5.00
N LYS A 284 8.45 12.82 -4.14
CA LYS A 284 7.57 13.96 -4.35
C LYS A 284 8.03 14.75 -5.56
N GLU A 285 9.31 15.09 -5.67
CA GLU A 285 9.87 15.79 -6.83
C GLU A 285 9.69 15.00 -8.12
N TRP A 286 9.93 13.69 -8.10
CA TRP A 286 9.71 12.81 -9.24
C TRP A 286 8.25 12.83 -9.71
N ILE A 287 7.29 12.66 -8.81
CA ILE A 287 5.86 12.71 -9.14
C ILE A 287 5.46 14.11 -9.64
N GLN A 288 5.98 15.19 -9.05
CA GLN A 288 5.74 16.55 -9.56
C GLN A 288 6.36 16.76 -10.95
N SER A 289 7.51 16.13 -11.25
CA SER A 289 8.10 16.14 -12.58
C SER A 289 7.20 15.42 -13.58
N LEU A 290 6.68 14.24 -13.26
CA LEU A 290 5.72 13.52 -14.11
C LEU A 290 4.48 14.37 -14.42
N LYS A 291 3.96 15.13 -13.44
CA LYS A 291 2.84 16.05 -13.65
C LYS A 291 3.14 17.10 -14.75
N LYS A 292 4.38 17.60 -14.85
CA LYS A 292 4.78 18.56 -15.90
C LYS A 292 4.68 17.98 -17.31
N PHE A 293 4.87 16.67 -17.47
CA PHE A 293 4.74 15.95 -18.73
C PHE A 293 3.34 15.35 -18.96
N SER A 294 2.40 15.63 -18.06
CA SER A 294 1.07 15.03 -18.07
C SER A 294 -0.01 16.08 -18.33
N THR A 295 -1.16 15.63 -18.81
CA THR A 295 -2.31 16.50 -19.04
C THR A 295 -3.33 16.31 -17.93
N LEU A 296 -3.67 17.39 -17.22
CA LEU A 296 -4.76 17.41 -16.24
C LEU A 296 -6.09 17.21 -16.97
N ILE A 297 -6.87 16.21 -16.55
CA ILE A 297 -8.19 15.87 -17.12
C ILE A 297 -9.33 16.03 -16.10
N SER A 298 -8.99 16.41 -14.86
CA SER A 298 -9.97 16.74 -13.82
C SER A 298 -10.26 18.23 -13.77
N GLU A 299 -11.54 18.60 -13.59
CA GLU A 299 -12.07 19.98 -13.61
C GLU A 299 -11.80 20.78 -14.90
N SER A 300 -10.91 20.30 -15.77
CA SER A 300 -10.44 20.88 -17.01
C SER A 300 -10.14 19.76 -18.02
N GLY A 301 -9.79 20.12 -19.26
CA GLY A 301 -9.38 19.12 -20.26
C GLY A 301 -10.48 18.13 -20.67
N GLU A 302 -11.73 18.60 -20.79
CA GLU A 302 -12.91 17.76 -21.10
C GLU A 302 -12.71 16.91 -22.36
N MET A 303 -12.19 17.51 -23.44
CA MET A 303 -11.91 16.77 -24.67
C MET A 303 -10.88 15.64 -24.43
N GLN A 304 -9.81 15.93 -23.70
CA GLN A 304 -8.77 14.94 -23.37
C GLN A 304 -9.32 13.83 -22.46
N ARG A 305 -10.19 14.19 -21.50
CA ARG A 305 -10.91 13.25 -20.65
C ARG A 305 -11.74 12.27 -21.49
N ILE A 306 -12.63 12.79 -22.34
CA ILE A 306 -13.51 12.00 -23.21
C ILE A 306 -12.68 11.06 -24.11
N LEU A 307 -11.63 11.59 -24.75
CA LEU A 307 -10.76 10.80 -25.62
C LEU A 307 -10.02 9.70 -24.86
N PHE A 308 -9.50 9.99 -23.66
CA PHE A 308 -8.84 9.00 -22.82
C PHE A 308 -9.79 7.87 -22.43
N PHE A 309 -10.95 8.19 -21.86
CA PHE A 309 -11.90 7.18 -21.39
C PHE A 309 -12.56 6.42 -22.55
N LYS A 310 -12.81 7.05 -23.70
CA LYS A 310 -13.24 6.33 -24.91
C LYS A 310 -12.21 5.27 -25.31
N LYS A 311 -10.92 5.62 -25.35
CA LYS A 311 -9.85 4.67 -25.68
C LYS A 311 -9.74 3.54 -24.64
N GLN A 312 -9.88 3.85 -23.34
CA GLN A 312 -9.88 2.80 -22.32
C GLN A 312 -11.09 1.85 -22.47
N ARG A 313 -12.28 2.36 -22.83
CA ARG A 313 -13.45 1.52 -23.15
C ARG A 313 -13.21 0.63 -24.37
N GLU A 314 -12.54 1.14 -25.41
CA GLU A 314 -12.15 0.32 -26.57
C GLU A 314 -11.23 -0.84 -26.16
N ILE A 315 -10.28 -0.60 -25.24
CA ILE A 315 -9.40 -1.65 -24.68
C ILE A 315 -10.22 -2.69 -23.90
N ILE A 316 -11.14 -2.27 -23.04
CA ILE A 316 -11.99 -3.18 -22.25
C ILE A 316 -12.94 -3.97 -23.16
N ASN A 317 -13.49 -3.35 -24.20
CA ASN A 317 -14.42 -4.00 -25.12
C ASN A 317 -13.76 -5.08 -26.00
N ALA A 318 -12.43 -5.05 -26.14
CA ALA A 318 -11.68 -6.08 -26.84
C ALA A 318 -11.54 -7.41 -26.06
N LEU A 319 -11.89 -7.41 -24.77
CA LEU A 319 -12.04 -8.61 -23.95
C LEU A 319 -13.24 -9.43 -24.45
#